data_AF-A0A852REY2-F1
#
_entry.id   AF-A0A852REY2-F1
#
_cell.length_a   1.000
_cell.length_b   1.000
_cell.length_c   1.000
_cell.angle_alpha   90.00
_cell.angle_beta   90.00
_cell.angle_gamma   90.00
#
_symmetry.space_group_name_H-M   'P 1'
#
loop_
_entity.id
_entity.type
_entity.pdbx_description
1 polymer ?
#
loop_
_entity_poly.entity_id
_entity_poly.type
_entity_poly.pdbx_seq_one_letter_code
_entity_poly.pdbx_strand_id
1 'polypeptide(L)'
;MKNWGADIAAWVASLRFSVFTVVVVVSVVAGALILSPNISTFVQQQREIAQLRESVRQHREAVEEIDAERTRWKDPSYVRAQARDRLSYVLPGETQLSIISDVVLPVESQEETSADLTQVERNWAKDLLGSVIASGTAVPDTPSEDEAARSSK
;
A
#
# COMPACT_ATOMS: atom_id res chain seq x y z
N MET A 1 18.93 59.68 -0.56
CA MET A 1 18.42 58.66 -1.50
C MET A 1 19.15 58.86 -2.81
N LYS A 2 19.92 57.87 -3.28
CA LYS A 2 20.79 58.03 -4.45
C LYS A 2 19.93 58.14 -5.71
N ASN A 3 20.09 59.23 -6.44
CA ASN A 3 19.38 59.65 -7.63
C ASN A 3 19.84 58.86 -8.87
N TRP A 4 19.62 57.55 -8.82
CA TRP A 4 19.96 56.58 -9.87
C TRP A 4 19.45 56.98 -11.27
N GLY A 5 18.31 57.67 -11.36
CA GLY A 5 17.75 58.11 -12.65
C GLY A 5 18.58 59.19 -13.35
N ALA A 6 19.23 60.09 -12.59
CA ALA A 6 20.06 61.14 -13.16
C ALA A 6 21.37 60.57 -13.73
N ASP A 7 21.95 59.60 -13.03
CA ASP A 7 23.15 58.88 -13.47
C ASP A 7 22.90 58.10 -14.76
N ILE A 8 21.73 57.44 -14.86
CA ILE A 8 21.30 56.75 -16.08
C ILE A 8 21.08 57.75 -17.22
N ALA A 9 20.41 58.88 -16.97
CA ALA A 9 20.13 59.89 -17.99
C ALA A 9 21.41 60.55 -18.53
N ALA A 10 22.40 60.81 -17.67
CA ALA A 10 23.70 61.38 -18.05
C ALA A 10 24.54 60.38 -18.87
N TRP A 11 24.54 59.10 -18.48
CA TRP A 11 25.19 58.05 -19.26
C TRP A 11 24.53 57.86 -20.63
N VAL A 12 23.20 57.85 -20.68
CA VAL A 12 22.41 57.83 -21.92
C VAL A 12 22.76 59.04 -22.80
N ALA A 13 22.75 60.27 -22.27
CA ALA A 13 23.09 61.46 -23.04
C ALA A 13 24.54 61.49 -23.56
N SER A 14 25.45 60.74 -22.93
CA SER A 14 26.84 60.59 -23.38
C SER A 14 27.01 59.64 -24.57
N LEU A 15 26.03 58.75 -24.81
CA LEU A 15 26.01 57.91 -26.00
C LEU A 15 25.56 58.76 -27.19
N ARG A 16 26.42 58.81 -28.22
CA ARG A 16 26.09 59.42 -29.52
C ARG A 16 25.04 58.52 -30.19
N PHE A 17 23.76 58.75 -29.88
CA PHE A 17 22.66 57.91 -30.32
C PHE A 17 22.51 57.97 -31.84
N SER A 18 23.05 56.97 -32.52
CA SER A 18 22.61 56.61 -33.85
C SER A 18 21.24 55.93 -33.74
N VAL A 19 20.33 56.22 -34.66
CA VAL A 19 19.02 55.54 -34.79
C VAL A 19 19.21 54.02 -34.79
N PHE A 20 20.30 53.52 -35.37
CA PHE A 20 20.67 52.12 -35.37
C PHE A 20 20.81 51.54 -33.95
N THR A 21 21.48 52.23 -33.03
CA THR A 21 21.67 51.77 -31.65
C THR A 21 20.35 51.68 -30.90
N VAL A 22 19.44 52.65 -31.12
CA VAL A 22 18.09 52.61 -30.53
C VAL A 22 17.32 51.40 -31.04
N VAL A 23 17.35 51.15 -32.35
CA VAL A 23 16.68 49.99 -32.97
C VAL A 23 17.22 48.67 -32.41
N VAL A 24 18.55 48.53 -32.27
CA VAL A 24 19.16 47.31 -31.71
C VAL A 24 18.72 47.08 -30.26
N VAL A 25 18.77 48.11 -29.41
CA VAL A 25 18.36 47.98 -28.00
C VAL A 25 16.88 47.62 -27.89
N VAL A 26 16.01 48.30 -28.65
CA VAL A 26 14.57 47.99 -28.68
C VAL A 26 14.34 46.56 -29.17
N SER A 27 15.05 46.11 -30.21
CA SER A 27 14.91 44.75 -30.74
C SER A 27 15.35 43.68 -29.74
N VAL A 28 16.44 43.91 -28.99
CA VAL A 28 16.90 42.98 -27.95
C VAL A 28 15.89 42.91 -26.81
N VAL A 29 15.39 44.05 -26.35
CA VAL A 29 14.37 44.11 -25.28
C VAL A 29 13.08 43.43 -25.75
N ALA A 30 12.61 43.71 -26.96
CA ALA A 30 11.44 43.06 -27.53
C ALA A 30 11.62 41.53 -27.63
N GLY A 31 12.77 41.06 -28.10
CA GLY A 31 13.09 39.63 -28.16
C GLY A 31 13.09 38.97 -26.77
N ALA A 32 13.67 39.63 -25.77
CA ALA A 32 13.68 39.14 -24.39
C ALA A 32 12.28 39.06 -23.78
N LEU A 33 11.42 40.06 -24.02
CA LEU A 33 10.04 40.08 -23.53
C LEU A 33 9.17 39.00 -24.19
N ILE A 34 9.40 38.70 -25.48
CA ILE A 34 8.69 37.62 -26.19
C ILE A 34 9.13 36.24 -25.70
N LEU A 35 10.42 36.07 -25.40
CA LEU A 35 10.96 34.77 -25.00
C LEU A 35 10.72 34.43 -23.52
N SER A 36 10.70 35.45 -22.66
CA SER A 36 10.50 35.31 -21.20
C SER A 36 9.28 34.46 -20.78
N PRO A 37 8.06 34.67 -21.32
CA PRO A 37 6.89 33.90 -20.89
C PRO A 37 6.92 32.42 -21.30
N ASN A 38 7.80 32.02 -22.24
CA ASN A 38 7.82 30.64 -22.76
C ASN A 38 8.63 29.66 -21.91
N ILE A 39 9.57 30.15 -21.09
CA ILE A 39 10.43 29.25 -20.30
C ILE A 39 9.63 28.58 -19.18
N SER A 40 8.72 29.32 -18.55
CA SER A 40 7.87 28.77 -17.48
C SER A 40 6.84 27.77 -18.01
N THR A 41 6.24 28.05 -19.18
CA THR A 41 5.24 27.17 -19.80
C THR A 41 5.85 25.86 -20.28
N PHE A 42 7.08 25.86 -20.79
CA PHE A 42 7.78 24.65 -21.22
C PHE A 42 8.02 23.65 -20.07
N VAL A 43 8.40 24.14 -18.89
CA VAL A 43 8.58 23.30 -17.70
C VAL A 43 7.24 22.74 -17.21
N GLN A 44 6.18 23.54 -17.30
CA GLN A 44 4.83 23.10 -16.92
C GLN A 44 4.28 22.03 -17.87
N GLN A 45 4.49 22.19 -19.17
CA GLN A 45 4.12 21.20 -20.19
C GLN A 45 4.84 19.86 -19.99
N GLN A 46 6.13 19.87 -19.62
CA GLN A 46 6.84 18.62 -19.32
C GLN A 46 6.27 17.86 -18.12
N ARG A 47 5.84 18.57 -17.08
CA ARG A 47 5.18 17.96 -15.91
C ARG A 47 3.83 17.37 -16.29
N GLU A 48 3.04 18.09 -17.08
CA GLU A 48 1.76 17.62 -17.57
C GLU A 48 1.92 16.36 -18.42
N ILE A 49 2.89 16.33 -19.34
CA ILE A 49 3.20 15.13 -20.15
C ILE A 49 3.62 13.94 -19.27
N ALA A 50 4.43 14.17 -18.23
CA ALA A 50 4.84 13.10 -17.31
C ALA A 50 3.64 12.52 -16.56
N GLN A 51 2.75 13.38 -16.05
CA GLN A 51 1.52 12.96 -15.38
C GLN A 51 0.56 12.22 -16.32
N LEU A 52 0.38 12.72 -17.55
CA LEU A 52 -0.51 12.11 -18.53
C LEU A 52 -0.01 10.74 -19.01
N ARG A 53 1.32 10.55 -19.11
CA ARG A 53 1.91 9.25 -19.41
C ARG A 53 1.68 8.24 -18.30
N GLU A 54 1.79 8.68 -17.05
CA GLU A 54 1.53 7.83 -15.89
C GLU A 54 0.07 7.41 -15.81
N SER A 55 -0.88 8.32 -16.05
CA SER A 55 -2.31 7.95 -16.12
C SER A 55 -2.60 6.96 -17.26
N VAL A 56 -1.99 7.14 -18.44
CA VAL A 56 -2.15 6.20 -19.55
C VAL A 56 -1.61 4.81 -19.19
N ARG A 57 -0.48 4.73 -18.46
CA ARG A 57 0.09 3.46 -18.00
C ARG A 57 -0.89 2.75 -17.05
N GLN A 58 -1.39 3.45 -16.04
CA GLN A 58 -2.35 2.90 -15.08
C GLN A 58 -3.65 2.42 -15.75
N HIS A 59 -4.17 3.20 -16.70
CA HIS A 59 -5.38 2.80 -17.43
C HIS A 59 -5.16 1.57 -18.31
N ARG A 60 -3.97 1.42 -18.92
CA ARG A 60 -3.65 0.21 -19.70
C ARG A 60 -3.56 -1.03 -18.81
N GLU A 61 -2.91 -0.92 -17.66
CA GLU A 61 -2.80 -2.02 -16.69
C GLU A 61 -4.20 -2.47 -16.21
N ALA A 62 -5.08 -1.52 -15.88
CA ALA A 62 -6.46 -1.84 -15.49
C ALA A 62 -7.27 -2.52 -16.61
N VAL A 63 -7.08 -2.11 -17.87
CA VAL A 63 -7.75 -2.76 -19.01
C VAL A 63 -7.25 -4.20 -19.18
N GLU A 64 -5.94 -4.44 -19.05
CA GLU A 64 -5.36 -5.77 -19.16
C GLU A 64 -5.87 -6.71 -18.05
N GLU A 65 -5.96 -6.22 -16.82
CA GLU A 65 -6.53 -6.96 -15.68
C GLU A 65 -8.00 -7.34 -15.92
N ILE A 66 -8.82 -6.36 -16.34
CA ILE A 66 -10.25 -6.59 -16.62
C ILE A 66 -10.44 -7.55 -17.80
N ASP A 67 -9.61 -7.49 -18.84
CA ASP A 67 -9.70 -8.42 -19.97
C ASP A 67 -9.25 -9.85 -19.60
N ALA A 68 -8.26 -9.98 -18.71
CA ALA A 68 -7.86 -11.26 -18.16
C ALA A 68 -8.99 -11.87 -17.30
N GLU A 69 -9.64 -11.06 -16.45
CA GLU A 69 -10.83 -11.48 -15.73
C GLU A 69 -11.94 -11.86 -16.68
N ARG A 70 -12.30 -11.01 -17.64
CA ARG A 70 -13.34 -11.30 -18.64
C ARG A 70 -13.10 -12.65 -19.33
N THR A 71 -11.85 -12.95 -19.66
CA THR A 71 -11.49 -14.25 -20.27
C THR A 71 -11.75 -15.41 -19.33
N ARG A 72 -11.45 -15.27 -18.04
CA ARG A 72 -11.79 -16.27 -17.01
C ARG A 72 -13.30 -16.46 -16.84
N TRP A 73 -14.07 -15.37 -16.85
CA TRP A 73 -15.54 -15.41 -16.74
C TRP A 73 -16.23 -16.00 -17.99
N LYS A 74 -15.55 -16.10 -19.13
CA LYS A 74 -16.07 -16.78 -20.34
C LYS A 74 -16.08 -18.31 -20.20
N ASP A 75 -15.37 -18.88 -19.24
CA ASP A 75 -15.37 -20.33 -19.01
C ASP A 75 -16.68 -20.77 -18.31
N PRO A 76 -17.54 -21.58 -18.96
CA PRO A 76 -18.80 -22.02 -18.39
C PRO A 76 -18.63 -22.86 -17.11
N SER A 77 -17.47 -23.50 -16.93
CA SER A 77 -17.16 -24.27 -15.72
C SER A 77 -16.87 -23.37 -14.52
N TYR A 78 -16.15 -22.26 -14.75
CA TYR A 78 -15.86 -21.23 -13.75
C TYR A 78 -17.13 -20.52 -13.27
N VAL A 79 -18.03 -20.17 -14.20
CA VAL A 79 -19.33 -19.55 -13.85
C VAL A 79 -20.20 -20.50 -13.02
N ARG A 80 -20.23 -21.80 -13.35
CA ARG A 80 -20.97 -22.82 -12.57
C ARG A 80 -20.44 -22.97 -11.15
N ALA A 81 -19.12 -22.96 -10.97
CA ALA A 81 -18.51 -23.02 -9.63
C ALA A 81 -18.83 -21.75 -8.81
N GLN A 82 -18.68 -20.57 -9.42
CA GLN A 82 -18.94 -19.28 -8.74
C GLN A 82 -20.41 -19.07 -8.38
N ALA A 83 -21.33 -19.53 -9.25
CA ALA A 83 -22.77 -19.48 -8.99
C ALA A 83 -23.19 -20.43 -7.86
N ARG A 84 -22.53 -21.58 -7.71
CA ARG A 84 -22.82 -22.51 -6.60
C ARG A 84 -22.39 -21.93 -5.26
N ASP A 85 -21.22 -21.30 -5.21
CA ASP A 85 -20.66 -20.70 -4.00
C ASP A 85 -21.47 -19.47 -3.55
N ARG A 86 -21.77 -18.54 -4.47
CA ARG A 86 -22.45 -17.27 -4.13
C ARG A 86 -23.97 -17.29 -4.20
N LEU A 87 -24.56 -18.05 -5.11
CA LEU A 87 -26.01 -18.03 -5.38
C LEU A 87 -26.70 -19.33 -4.97
N SER A 88 -25.95 -20.28 -4.38
CA SER A 88 -26.43 -21.61 -4.02
C SER A 88 -27.15 -22.30 -5.19
N TYR A 89 -26.69 -22.07 -6.43
CA TYR A 89 -27.33 -22.60 -7.63
C TYR A 89 -27.23 -24.13 -7.65
N VAL A 90 -28.38 -24.81 -7.68
CA VAL A 90 -28.49 -26.28 -7.72
C VAL A 90 -28.83 -26.73 -9.14
N LEU A 91 -28.27 -27.86 -9.57
CA LEU A 91 -28.68 -28.50 -10.82
C LEU A 91 -30.12 -29.04 -10.65
N PRO A 92 -30.96 -29.01 -11.69
CA PRO A 92 -32.32 -29.57 -11.60
C PRO A 92 -32.24 -31.06 -11.23
N GLY A 93 -32.64 -31.38 -10.00
CA GLY A 93 -32.56 -32.73 -9.41
C GLY A 93 -31.86 -32.84 -8.04
N GLU A 94 -31.13 -31.82 -7.58
CA GLU A 94 -30.52 -31.78 -6.22
C GLU A 94 -31.40 -31.03 -5.21
N THR A 95 -31.73 -31.66 -4.08
CA THR A 95 -32.48 -31.03 -2.96
C THR A 95 -31.57 -30.16 -2.09
N GLN A 96 -31.84 -28.87 -2.01
CA GLN A 96 -31.09 -27.90 -1.22
C GLN A 96 -31.57 -27.89 0.25
N LEU A 97 -30.74 -28.34 1.18
CA LEU A 97 -31.01 -28.24 2.63
C LEU A 97 -30.47 -26.89 3.13
N SER A 98 -31.35 -25.88 3.27
CA SER A 98 -31.00 -24.62 3.91
C SER A 98 -31.28 -24.73 5.41
N ILE A 99 -30.24 -24.63 6.23
CA ILE A 99 -30.35 -24.63 7.69
C ILE A 99 -30.53 -23.16 8.09
N ILE A 100 -31.76 -22.78 8.41
CA ILE A 100 -32.06 -21.47 8.99
C ILE A 100 -31.65 -21.54 10.46
N SER A 101 -30.45 -21.07 10.76
CA SER A 101 -29.97 -20.88 12.13
C SER A 101 -30.60 -19.62 12.71
N ASP A 102 -31.87 -19.69 13.11
CA ASP A 102 -32.58 -18.63 13.85
C ASP A 102 -32.15 -18.60 15.34
N VAL A 103 -30.85 -18.77 15.59
CA VAL A 103 -30.27 -18.68 16.92
C VAL A 103 -29.36 -17.47 16.91
N VAL A 104 -29.85 -16.40 17.56
CA VAL A 104 -29.03 -15.24 17.91
C VAL A 104 -27.96 -15.73 18.87
N LEU A 105 -26.76 -16.00 18.36
CA LEU A 105 -25.59 -16.13 19.19
C LEU A 105 -25.34 -14.74 19.80
N PRO A 106 -25.21 -14.62 21.13
CA PRO A 106 -24.83 -13.35 21.73
C PRO A 106 -23.52 -12.90 21.08
N VAL A 107 -23.53 -11.68 20.53
CA VAL A 107 -22.33 -11.05 19.97
C VAL A 107 -21.29 -11.07 21.09
N GLU A 108 -20.19 -11.79 20.87
CA GLU A 108 -19.06 -11.78 21.78
C GLU A 108 -18.63 -10.32 21.93
N SER A 109 -18.86 -9.76 23.11
CA SER A 109 -18.60 -8.38 23.43
C SER A 109 -17.18 -8.04 23.01
N GLN A 110 -17.02 -7.12 22.07
CA GLN A 110 -15.73 -6.48 21.78
C GLN A 110 -15.40 -5.55 22.96
N GLU A 111 -15.12 -6.12 24.12
CA GLU A 111 -14.45 -5.36 25.16
C GLU A 111 -13.03 -5.09 24.68
N GLU A 112 -12.71 -3.81 24.57
CA GLU A 112 -11.39 -3.31 24.19
C GLU A 112 -10.34 -4.01 25.06
N THR A 113 -9.42 -4.73 24.42
CA THR A 113 -8.27 -5.34 25.10
C THR A 113 -7.51 -4.27 25.87
N SER A 114 -7.76 -4.18 27.17
CA SER A 114 -7.00 -3.32 28.07
C SER A 114 -5.53 -3.74 28.02
N ALA A 115 -4.63 -2.78 27.85
CA ALA A 115 -3.19 -3.00 27.78
C ALA A 115 -2.58 -3.47 29.11
N ASP A 116 -3.39 -3.57 30.17
CA ASP A 116 -3.01 -4.25 31.40
C ASP A 116 -3.17 -5.76 31.21
N LEU A 117 -2.18 -6.34 30.52
CA LEU A 117 -2.05 -7.78 30.41
C LEU A 117 -1.94 -8.33 31.82
N THR A 118 -2.96 -9.05 32.28
CA THR A 118 -2.90 -9.80 33.54
C THR A 118 -1.67 -10.68 33.49
N GLN A 119 -0.63 -10.27 34.23
CA GLN A 119 0.65 -10.94 34.23
C GLN A 119 0.41 -12.35 34.76
N VAL A 120 0.41 -13.33 33.85
CA VAL A 120 0.26 -14.73 34.21
C VAL A 120 1.44 -15.06 35.12
N GLU A 121 1.17 -15.21 36.42
CA GLU A 121 2.17 -15.47 37.47
C GLU A 121 3.02 -16.72 37.19
N ARG A 122 2.54 -17.59 36.29
CA ARG A 122 3.26 -18.78 35.84
C ARG A 122 3.77 -18.61 34.42
N ASN A 123 5.10 -18.56 34.31
CA ASN A 123 5.79 -18.60 33.03
C ASN A 123 5.83 -20.05 32.53
N TRP A 124 4.71 -20.48 31.94
CA TRP A 124 4.54 -21.83 31.39
C TRP A 124 5.68 -22.24 30.45
N ALA A 125 6.30 -21.28 29.74
CA ALA A 125 7.43 -21.56 28.85
C ALA A 125 8.67 -22.01 29.64
N LYS A 126 8.92 -21.42 30.82
CA LYS A 126 9.97 -21.88 31.73
C LYS A 126 9.65 -23.25 32.34
N ASP A 127 8.39 -23.48 32.69
CA ASP A 127 7.97 -24.75 33.29
C ASP A 127 8.08 -25.92 32.28
N LEU A 128 7.70 -25.69 31.02
CA LEU A 128 7.89 -26.67 29.94
C LEU A 128 9.36 -26.93 29.64
N LEU A 129 10.19 -25.87 29.58
CA LEU A 129 11.63 -26.03 29.37
C LEU A 129 12.29 -26.80 30.52
N GLY A 130 11.86 -26.51 31.75
CA GLY A 130 12.29 -27.23 32.95
C GLY A 130 11.95 -28.71 32.89
N SER A 131 10.73 -29.06 32.44
CA SER A 131 10.34 -30.46 32.26
C SER A 131 11.18 -31.20 31.22
N VAL A 132 11.50 -30.56 30.08
CA VAL A 132 12.35 -31.16 29.05
C VAL A 132 13.77 -31.40 29.58
N ILE A 133 14.37 -30.42 30.24
CA ILE A 133 15.72 -30.56 30.81
C ILE A 133 15.72 -31.62 31.93
N ALA A 134 14.72 -31.58 32.82
CA ALA A 134 14.58 -32.54 33.90
C ALA A 134 14.45 -33.97 33.36
N SER A 135 13.71 -34.18 32.28
CA SER A 135 13.56 -35.50 31.66
C SER A 135 14.87 -36.04 31.07
N GLY A 136 15.74 -35.15 30.58
CA GLY A 136 17.07 -35.54 30.08
C GLY A 136 18.08 -35.87 31.19
N THR A 137 17.88 -35.36 32.40
CA THR A 137 18.74 -35.62 33.57
C THR A 137 18.11 -36.58 34.58
N ALA A 138 16.85 -36.96 34.39
CA ALA A 138 16.15 -37.87 35.27
C ALA A 138 16.85 -39.23 35.17
N VAL A 139 17.53 -39.60 36.25
CA VAL A 139 17.95 -40.98 36.48
C VAL A 139 16.65 -41.78 36.61
N PRO A 140 16.44 -42.84 35.81
CA PRO A 140 15.29 -43.70 36.04
C PRO A 140 15.42 -44.29 37.44
N ASP A 141 14.49 -43.99 38.33
CA ASP A 141 14.31 -44.76 39.55
C ASP A 141 13.94 -46.18 39.10
N THR A 142 14.93 -47.06 39.00
CA THR A 142 14.68 -48.49 38.91
C THR A 142 13.89 -48.86 40.16
N PRO A 143 12.67 -49.41 40.03
CA PRO A 143 11.86 -49.75 41.20
C PRO A 143 12.70 -50.66 42.10
N SER A 144 12.85 -50.26 43.36
CA SER A 144 13.54 -51.05 44.37
C SER A 144 12.90 -52.44 44.45
N GLU A 145 13.73 -53.48 44.54
CA GLU A 145 13.35 -54.90 44.57
C GLU A 145 12.23 -55.26 45.58
N ASP A 146 11.91 -54.37 46.52
CA ASP A 146 10.83 -54.52 47.50
C ASP A 146 9.40 -54.50 46.92
N GLU A 147 9.19 -53.94 45.73
CA GLU A 147 7.86 -53.94 45.07
C GLU A 147 7.64 -55.24 44.26
N ALA A 148 8.69 -55.81 43.67
CA ALA A 148 8.62 -57.04 42.87
C ALA A 148 8.33 -58.28 43.74
N ALA A 149 8.85 -58.32 44.97
CA ALA A 149 8.57 -59.41 45.92
C ALA A 149 7.14 -59.36 46.48
N ARG A 150 6.46 -58.20 46.46
CA ARG A 150 5.09 -58.04 46.96
C ARG A 150 4.02 -58.54 45.97
N SER A 151 4.33 -58.68 44.68
CA SER A 151 3.37 -59.13 43.66
C SER A 151 3.33 -60.66 43.45
N SER A 152 4.17 -61.44 44.15
CA SER A 152 4.18 -62.91 44.07
C SER A 152 3.68 -63.55 45.37
N LYS A 153 2.46 -63.21 45.79
CA LYS A 153 1.65 -64.05 46.68
C LYS A 153 0.17 -63.90 46.37
#